data_AF-A0A0R0FA57-F1
#
_entry.id   AF-A0A0R0FA57-F1
#
_cell.length_a   1.000
_cell.length_b   1.000
_cell.length_c   1.000
_cell.angle_alpha   90.00
_cell.angle_beta   90.00
_cell.angle_gamma   90.00
#
_symmetry.space_group_name_H-M   'P 1'
#
loop_
_entity.id
_entity.type
_entity.pdbx_description
1 polymer ?
#
loop_
_entity_poly.entity_id
_entity_poly.type
_entity_poly.pdbx_seq_one_letter_code
_entity_poly.pdbx_strand_id
1 'polypeptide(L)'
;MNEITPNMESYLYLHPSESSIVALVSPALDSNNYHSWSRSMITVLSAKNKVEFVNGNAPEPLKTDRMYGAWCRCNNMVVSWIVHSVSISIRQSILWMDKVEEIWSDLKSRYS
;
A
#
# COMPACT_ATOMS: atom_id res chain seq x y z
N MET A 1 21.09 16.23 0.18
CA MET A 1 21.55 14.99 0.85
C MET A 1 21.46 13.87 -0.17
N ASN A 2 22.48 13.02 -0.30
CA ASN A 2 22.43 11.89 -1.24
C ASN A 2 21.41 10.87 -0.70
N GLU A 3 20.34 10.62 -1.47
CA GLU A 3 19.43 9.51 -1.20
C GLU A 3 20.23 8.21 -1.19
N ILE A 4 19.98 7.34 -0.22
CA ILE A 4 20.48 5.96 -0.27
C ILE A 4 19.48 5.19 -1.13
N THR A 5 19.96 4.42 -2.10
CA THR A 5 19.11 3.48 -2.84
C THR A 5 18.96 2.20 -2.01
N PRO A 6 17.74 1.80 -1.63
CA PRO A 6 17.52 0.53 -0.93
C PRO A 6 18.02 -0.65 -1.78
N ASN A 7 18.54 -1.69 -1.11
CA ASN A 7 18.88 -2.93 -1.79
C ASN A 7 17.61 -3.66 -2.26
N MET A 8 17.74 -4.59 -3.20
CA MET A 8 16.58 -5.29 -3.80
C MET A 8 15.77 -6.14 -2.81
N GLU A 9 16.34 -6.47 -1.65
CA GLU A 9 15.68 -7.24 -0.59
C GLU A 9 14.91 -6.34 0.39
N SER A 10 15.10 -5.03 0.31
CA SER A 10 14.43 -4.07 1.18
C SER A 10 12.99 -3.86 0.77
N TYR A 11 12.09 -3.75 1.74
CA TYR A 11 10.70 -3.35 1.50
C TYR A 11 10.57 -1.91 0.97
N LEU A 12 11.64 -1.11 1.08
CA LEU A 12 11.74 0.23 0.52
C LEU A 12 12.21 0.27 -0.94
N TYR A 13 12.58 -0.88 -1.52
CA TYR A 13 12.94 -0.97 -2.92
C TYR A 13 11.70 -1.00 -3.81
N LEU A 14 11.64 -0.11 -4.80
CA LEU A 14 10.58 -0.09 -5.80
C LEU A 14 11.12 -0.70 -7.08
N HIS A 15 10.59 -1.86 -7.48
CA HIS A 15 11.10 -2.55 -8.66
C HIS A 15 10.65 -1.83 -9.95
N PRO A 16 11.52 -1.63 -10.97
CA PRO A 16 11.17 -0.85 -12.17
C PRO A 16 9.95 -1.35 -12.96
N SER A 17 9.58 -2.63 -12.82
CA SER A 17 8.38 -3.19 -13.45
C SER A 17 7.07 -2.92 -12.68
N GLU A 18 7.14 -2.29 -11.51
CA GLU A 18 5.96 -2.02 -10.70
C GLU A 18 5.19 -0.82 -11.24
N SER A 19 3.91 -1.07 -11.51
CA SER A 19 3.00 -0.07 -12.06
C SER A 19 1.96 0.33 -11.02
N SER A 20 1.73 1.63 -10.86
CA SER A 20 0.76 2.17 -9.91
C SER A 20 -0.69 2.05 -10.38
N ILE A 21 -0.92 1.88 -11.70
CA ILE A 21 -2.25 1.95 -12.31
C ILE A 21 -3.01 0.61 -12.34
N VAL A 22 -2.39 -0.47 -11.89
CA VAL A 22 -2.97 -1.82 -11.98
C VAL A 22 -3.67 -2.19 -10.68
N ALA A 23 -4.93 -2.63 -10.78
CA ALA A 23 -5.61 -3.32 -9.69
C ALA A 23 -4.97 -4.70 -9.51
N LEU A 24 -4.40 -4.94 -8.33
CA LEU A 24 -3.64 -6.18 -8.10
C LEU A 24 -4.52 -7.34 -7.61
N VAL A 25 -5.74 -7.05 -7.17
CA VAL A 25 -6.69 -8.06 -6.70
C VAL A 25 -8.04 -7.90 -7.38
N SER A 26 -8.71 -9.03 -7.56
CA SER A 26 -10.07 -9.14 -8.08
C SER A 26 -10.82 -10.20 -7.27
N PRO A 27 -12.11 -10.00 -6.94
CA PRO A 27 -12.90 -8.80 -7.20
C PRO A 27 -12.42 -7.59 -6.38
N ALA A 28 -12.81 -6.39 -6.80
CA ALA A 28 -12.57 -5.18 -6.03
C ALA A 28 -13.34 -5.23 -4.69
N LEU A 29 -12.80 -4.58 -3.64
CA LEU A 29 -13.47 -4.51 -2.34
C LEU A 29 -14.88 -3.93 -2.49
N ASP A 30 -15.85 -4.64 -1.94
CA ASP A 30 -17.24 -4.21 -1.76
C ASP A 30 -17.69 -4.43 -0.30
N SER A 31 -18.97 -4.25 -0.02
CA SER A 31 -19.51 -4.36 1.34
C SER A 31 -19.50 -5.78 1.92
N ASN A 32 -19.25 -6.81 1.11
CA ASN A 32 -19.50 -8.22 1.45
C ASN A 32 -18.26 -9.11 1.33
N ASN A 33 -17.14 -8.59 0.82
CA ASN A 33 -15.98 -9.41 0.45
C ASN A 33 -14.67 -9.05 1.17
N TYR A 34 -14.73 -8.30 2.27
CA TYR A 34 -13.52 -7.82 2.96
C TYR A 34 -12.53 -8.93 3.29
N HIS A 35 -12.95 -10.05 3.87
CA HIS A 35 -12.02 -11.12 4.27
C HIS A 35 -11.27 -11.75 3.08
N SER A 36 -11.96 -12.00 1.96
CA SER A 36 -11.35 -12.58 0.76
C SER A 36 -10.47 -11.56 0.02
N TRP A 37 -10.93 -10.31 -0.03
CA TRP A 37 -10.16 -9.19 -0.57
C TRP A 37 -8.89 -8.93 0.24
N SER A 38 -9.00 -8.82 1.57
CA SER A 38 -7.87 -8.53 2.47
C SER A 38 -6.81 -9.62 2.39
N ARG A 39 -7.24 -10.89 2.32
CA ARG A 39 -6.32 -12.02 2.17
C ARG A 39 -5.57 -11.95 0.84
N SER A 40 -6.28 -11.71 -0.26
CA SER A 40 -5.68 -11.57 -1.59
C SER A 40 -4.70 -10.40 -1.64
N MET A 41 -5.07 -9.26 -1.03
CA MET A 41 -4.24 -8.06 -1.02
C MET A 41 -2.95 -8.27 -0.21
N ILE A 42 -3.04 -8.88 0.97
CA ILE A 42 -1.86 -9.27 1.76
C ILE A 42 -0.96 -10.24 0.99
N THR A 43 -1.52 -11.24 0.31
CA THR A 43 -0.74 -12.19 -0.50
C THR A 43 0.06 -11.49 -1.60
N VAL A 44 -0.59 -10.60 -2.35
CA VAL A 44 0.06 -9.84 -3.41
C VAL A 44 1.14 -8.90 -2.85
N LEU A 45 0.84 -8.17 -1.78
CA LEU A 45 1.81 -7.26 -1.17
C LEU A 45 3.01 -8.01 -0.59
N SER A 46 2.79 -9.19 -0.02
CA SER A 46 3.88 -10.06 0.43
C SER A 46 4.76 -10.52 -0.75
N ALA A 47 4.16 -10.91 -1.89
CA ALA A 47 4.91 -11.28 -3.09
C ALA A 47 5.75 -10.12 -3.67
N LYS A 48 5.34 -8.88 -3.36
CA LYS A 48 6.01 -7.64 -3.77
C LYS A 48 6.94 -7.05 -2.70
N ASN A 49 7.08 -7.71 -1.55
CA ASN A 49 7.85 -7.20 -0.41
C ASN A 49 7.37 -5.81 0.06
N LYS A 50 6.05 -5.67 0.24
CA LYS A 50 5.36 -4.41 0.59
C LYS A 50 4.38 -4.58 1.74
N VAL A 51 4.38 -5.74 2.39
CA VAL A 51 3.42 -6.05 3.47
C VAL A 51 3.67 -5.19 4.72
N GLU A 52 4.90 -4.69 4.93
CA GLU A 52 5.22 -3.85 6.08
C GLU A 52 4.42 -2.55 6.14
N PHE A 53 4.00 -2.01 4.99
CA PHE A 53 3.17 -0.80 4.93
C PHE A 53 1.76 -1.01 5.48
N VAL A 54 1.30 -2.27 5.50
CA VAL A 54 -0.07 -2.63 5.90
C VAL A 54 -0.14 -3.13 7.34
N ASN A 55 0.91 -3.79 7.81
CA ASN A 55 0.96 -4.35 9.17
C ASN A 55 1.56 -3.38 10.21
N GLY A 56 1.92 -2.15 9.81
CA GLY A 56 2.50 -1.13 10.70
C GLY A 56 4.02 -1.28 10.93
N ASN A 57 4.69 -2.24 10.27
CA ASN A 57 6.13 -2.46 10.43
C ASN A 57 7.00 -1.57 9.52
N ALA A 58 6.39 -0.67 8.74
CA ALA A 58 7.07 0.36 7.96
C ALA A 58 6.75 1.77 8.51
N PRO A 59 7.20 2.13 9.73
CA PRO A 59 6.94 3.44 10.31
C PRO A 59 7.51 4.55 9.43
N GLU A 60 6.81 5.67 9.33
CA GLU A 60 7.27 6.84 8.58
C GLU A 60 8.58 7.37 9.20
N PRO A 61 9.69 7.41 8.44
CA PRO A 61 10.95 7.92 8.95
C PRO A 61 10.91 9.45 9.05
N LEU A 62 11.86 10.03 9.79
CA LEU A 62 12.01 11.49 9.83
C LEU A 62 12.28 12.05 8.43
N LYS A 63 11.79 13.25 8.14
CA LYS A 63 12.03 13.91 6.83
C LYS A 63 13.52 14.13 6.51
N THR A 64 14.37 14.15 7.53
CA THR A 64 15.83 14.25 7.41
C THR A 64 16.52 12.90 7.15
N ASP A 65 15.78 11.79 7.26
CA ASP A 65 16.28 10.46 6.97
C ASP A 65 16.52 10.30 5.46
N ARG A 66 17.65 9.69 5.11
CA ARG A 66 18.01 9.42 3.71
C ARG A 66 17.08 8.41 3.04
N MET A 67 16.32 7.63 3.82
CA MET A 67 15.31 6.67 3.37
C MET A 67 13.91 7.26 3.20
N TYR A 68 13.68 8.50 3.64
CA TYR A 68 12.37 9.14 3.55
C TYR A 68 11.80 9.13 2.13
N GLY A 69 12.61 9.50 1.13
CA GLY A 69 12.18 9.49 -0.27
C GLY A 69 11.77 8.10 -0.77
N ALA A 70 12.50 7.05 -0.37
CA ALA A 70 12.19 5.67 -0.74
C ALA A 70 10.91 5.18 -0.06
N TRP A 71 10.72 5.53 1.22
CA TRP A 71 9.50 5.25 1.98
C TRP A 71 8.28 5.91 1.33
N CYS A 72 8.35 7.20 0.99
CA CYS A 72 7.25 7.91 0.33
C CYS A 72 6.85 7.26 -1.00
N ARG A 73 7.84 6.87 -1.83
CA ARG A 73 7.58 6.20 -3.11
C ARG A 73 6.85 4.86 -2.92
N CYS A 74 7.31 4.04 -1.97
CA CYS A 74 6.70 2.74 -1.69
C CYS A 74 5.31 2.88 -1.05
N ASN A 75 5.14 3.79 -0.11
CA ASN A 75 3.84 4.12 0.47
C ASN A 75 2.84 4.51 -0.63
N ASN A 76 3.20 5.48 -1.48
CA ASN A 76 2.32 5.95 -2.56
C ASN A 76 1.99 4.86 -3.58
N MET A 77 2.94 3.95 -3.85
CA MET A 77 2.69 2.80 -4.71
C MET A 77 1.61 1.89 -4.12
N VAL A 78 1.71 1.56 -2.83
CA VAL A 78 0.75 0.69 -2.15
C VAL A 78 -0.61 1.39 -1.99
N VAL A 79 -0.64 2.69 -1.69
CA VAL A 79 -1.87 3.50 -1.73
C VAL A 79 -2.55 3.35 -3.09
N SER A 80 -1.80 3.53 -4.18
CA SER A 80 -2.35 3.39 -5.52
C SER A 80 -2.93 2.01 -5.78
N TRP A 81 -2.25 0.94 -5.37
CA TRP A 81 -2.78 -0.42 -5.52
C TRP A 81 -4.05 -0.65 -4.72
N ILE A 82 -4.16 -0.12 -3.49
CA ILE A 82 -5.39 -0.21 -2.70
C ILE A 82 -6.52 0.57 -3.39
N VAL A 83 -6.28 1.82 -3.75
CA VAL A 83 -7.26 2.70 -4.42
C VAL A 83 -7.81 2.08 -5.71
N HIS A 84 -6.96 1.42 -6.50
CA HIS A 84 -7.38 0.72 -7.72
C HIS A 84 -8.09 -0.61 -7.44
N SER A 85 -7.91 -1.19 -6.26
CA SER A 85 -8.46 -2.50 -5.87
C SER A 85 -9.75 -2.42 -5.04
N VAL A 86 -10.34 -1.24 -4.89
CA VAL A 86 -11.64 -1.05 -4.23
C VAL A 86 -12.71 -0.59 -5.22
N SER A 87 -13.99 -0.86 -4.92
CA SER A 87 -15.12 -0.35 -5.70
C SER A 87 -15.15 1.19 -5.72
N ILE A 88 -15.82 1.76 -6.73
CA ILE A 88 -15.85 3.21 -6.96
C ILE A 88 -16.40 3.97 -5.74
N SER A 89 -17.44 3.44 -5.08
CA SER A 89 -18.03 4.05 -3.88
C SER A 89 -17.05 4.11 -2.71
N ILE A 90 -16.27 3.05 -2.50
CA ILE A 90 -15.24 2.99 -1.45
C ILE A 90 -14.06 3.90 -1.81
N ARG A 91 -13.65 3.91 -3.09
CA ARG A 91 -12.55 4.73 -3.59
C ARG A 91 -12.70 6.20 -3.21
N GLN A 92 -13.90 6.77 -3.37
CA GLN A 92 -14.17 8.18 -3.05
C GLN A 92 -13.94 8.52 -1.57
N SER A 93 -14.12 7.55 -0.67
CA SER A 93 -13.92 7.76 0.76
C SER A 93 -12.45 7.72 1.21
N ILE A 94 -11.58 7.04 0.46
CA ILE A 94 -10.15 6.87 0.81
C ILE A 94 -9.21 7.73 -0.04
N LEU A 95 -9.72 8.43 -1.04
CA LEU A 95 -8.91 9.18 -2.03
C LEU A 95 -8.03 10.27 -1.39
N TRP A 96 -8.44 10.79 -0.24
CA TRP A 96 -7.78 11.89 0.47
C TRP A 96 -6.76 11.41 1.52
N MET A 97 -6.61 10.10 1.67
CA MET A 97 -5.73 9.51 2.67
C MET A 97 -4.37 9.22 2.05
N ASP A 98 -3.31 9.69 2.70
CA ASP A 98 -1.95 9.58 2.17
C ASP A 98 -1.20 8.35 2.69
N LYS A 99 -1.61 7.76 3.81
CA LYS A 99 -0.88 6.66 4.45
C LYS A 99 -1.59 5.32 4.29
N VAL A 100 -0.83 4.31 3.86
CA VAL A 100 -1.34 2.93 3.72
C VAL A 100 -1.94 2.40 5.02
N GLU A 101 -1.27 2.64 6.15
CA GLU A 101 -1.72 2.18 7.47
C GLU A 101 -3.09 2.75 7.85
N GLU A 102 -3.30 4.05 7.58
CA GLU A 102 -4.57 4.73 7.83
C GLU A 102 -5.67 4.18 6.92
N ILE A 103 -5.41 4.06 5.61
CA ILE A 103 -6.36 3.50 4.64
C ILE A 103 -6.75 2.08 5.03
N TRP A 104 -5.75 1.24 5.33
CA TRP A 104 -6.00 -0.15 5.67
C TRP A 104 -6.84 -0.30 6.94
N SER A 105 -6.57 0.53 7.94
CA SER A 105 -7.32 0.55 9.19
C SER A 105 -8.77 1.01 8.99
N ASP A 106 -9.00 2.04 8.17
CA ASP A 106 -10.36 2.50 7.81
C ASP A 106 -11.16 1.41 7.10
N LEU A 107 -10.56 0.79 6.07
CA LEU A 107 -11.20 -0.29 5.31
C LEU A 107 -11.52 -1.49 6.21
N LYS A 108 -10.61 -1.87 7.10
CA LYS A 108 -10.86 -2.92 8.09
C LYS A 108 -12.02 -2.56 9.00
N SER A 109 -12.00 -1.37 9.60
CA SER A 109 -13.03 -0.94 10.55
C SER A 109 -14.43 -0.89 9.93
N ARG A 110 -14.53 -0.64 8.62
CA ARG A 110 -15.83 -0.44 7.94
C ARG A 110 -16.42 -1.70 7.32
N TYR A 111 -15.58 -2.67 6.92
CA TYR A 111 -16.01 -3.79 6.08
C TYR A 111 -15.67 -5.18 6.63
N SER A 112 -14.88 -5.29 7.72
CA SER A 112 -14.59 -6.59 8.37
C SER A 112 -15.75 -7.09 9.22
#